data_AF-A0A2E5G193-F1
#
_entry.id   AF-A0A2E5G193-F1
#
_cell.length_a   1.000
_cell.length_b   1.000
_cell.length_c   1.000
_cell.angle_alpha   90.00
_cell.angle_beta   90.00
_cell.angle_gamma   90.00
#
_symmetry.space_group_name_H-M   'P 1'
#
loop_
_entity.id
_entity.type
_entity.pdbx_description
1 polymer ?
#
loop_
_entity_poly.entity_id
_entity_poly.type
_entity_poly.pdbx_seq_one_letter_code
_entity_poly.pdbx_strand_id
1 'polypeptide(L)' 'MAISKTKSVHDGFQSDLKSYQKSHKATVFDVMVVRHIQSGTNEISRLEKILRMNKERIIGAISKHLFKVNEKTIDLI' A
#
# COMPACT_ATOMS: atom_id res chain seq x y z
N MET A 1 21.23 22.38 6.04
CA MET A 1 20.58 21.73 4.88
C MET A 1 19.22 21.22 5.31
N ALA A 2 18.13 21.89 4.92
CA ALA A 2 16.78 21.44 5.24
C ALA A 2 16.44 20.25 4.33
N ILE A 3 16.65 19.03 4.85
CA ILE A 3 16.12 17.83 4.20
C ILE A 3 14.61 17.91 4.35
N SER A 4 13.95 18.47 3.33
CA SER A 4 12.50 18.52 3.26
C SER A 4 11.95 17.12 3.49
N LYS A 5 11.17 16.92 4.56
CA LYS A 5 10.58 15.63 4.97
C LYS A 5 9.95 14.86 3.81
N THR A 6 9.42 15.57 2.82
CA THR A 6 8.85 15.05 1.57
C THR A 6 9.82 14.26 0.72
N LYS A 7 11.10 14.66 0.63
CA LYS A 7 12.11 13.99 -0.20
C LYS A 7 12.51 12.65 0.39
N SER A 8 12.67 12.59 1.73
CA SER A 8 12.99 11.36 2.46
C SER A 8 11.85 10.32 2.37
N VAL A 9 10.59 10.76 2.47
CA VAL A 9 9.43 9.86 2.33
C VAL A 9 9.31 9.29 0.91
N HIS A 10 9.59 10.12 -0.11
CA HIS A 10 9.59 9.72 -1.51
C HIS A 10 10.72 8.73 -1.83
N ASP A 11 11.95 8.99 -1.37
CA ASP A 11 13.09 8.13 -1.63
C ASP A 11 12.95 6.79 -0.90
N GLY A 12 12.42 6.79 0.33
CA GLY A 12 12.03 5.57 1.02
C GLY A 12 10.96 4.79 0.26
N PHE A 13 9.96 5.50 -0.31
CA PHE A 13 8.91 4.85 -1.09
C PHE A 13 9.48 4.18 -2.33
N GLN A 14 10.36 4.85 -3.07
CA GLN A 14 11.02 4.27 -4.24
C GLN A 14 11.91 3.08 -3.89
N SER A 15 12.58 3.10 -2.73
CA SER A 15 13.41 1.98 -2.26
C SER A 15 12.54 0.76 -1.91
N ASP A 16 11.43 0.97 -1.19
CA ASP A 16 10.46 -0.08 -0.90
C ASP A 16 9.89 -0.65 -2.20
N LEU A 17 9.56 0.23 -3.16
CA LEU A 17 9.01 -0.16 -4.45
C LEU A 17 9.96 -1.00 -5.29
N LYS A 18 11.24 -0.60 -5.37
CA LYS A 18 12.27 -1.36 -6.06
C LYS A 18 12.52 -2.71 -5.40
N SER A 19 12.49 -2.78 -4.08
CA SER A 19 12.70 -4.02 -3.33
C SER A 19 11.51 -4.98 -3.47
N TYR A 20 10.28 -4.45 -3.44
CA TYR A 20 9.06 -5.23 -3.63
C TYR A 20 8.84 -5.70 -5.07
N GLN A 21 9.12 -4.85 -6.07
CA GLN A 21 9.02 -5.22 -7.50
C GLN A 21 10.02 -6.28 -7.95
N LYS A 22 11.17 -6.38 -7.27
CA LYS A 22 12.20 -7.37 -7.61
C LYS A 22 11.82 -8.78 -7.14
N SER A 23 11.07 -8.87 -6.04
CA SER A 23 10.72 -10.15 -5.40
C SER A 23 9.30 -10.61 -5.68
N HIS A 24 8.39 -9.68 -6.03
CA HIS A 24 6.99 -9.96 -6.31
C HIS A 24 6.55 -9.15 -7.52
N LYS A 25 5.57 -9.61 -8.31
CA LYS A 25 4.92 -8.80 -9.37
C LYS A 25 4.02 -7.71 -8.75
N ALA A 26 4.55 -6.99 -7.78
CA ALA A 26 3.87 -5.96 -7.02
C ALA A 26 3.82 -4.67 -7.83
N THR A 27 2.63 -4.09 -7.92
CA THR A 27 2.42 -2.78 -8.52
C THR A 27 2.77 -1.67 -7.53
N VAL A 28 2.88 -0.44 -8.03
CA VAL A 28 3.02 0.76 -7.17
C VAL A 28 1.89 0.85 -6.15
N PHE A 29 0.69 0.43 -6.57
CA PHE A 29 -0.50 0.40 -5.71
C PHE A 29 -0.34 -0.58 -4.55
N ASP A 30 0.19 -1.78 -4.81
CA ASP A 30 0.46 -2.77 -3.76
C ASP A 30 1.39 -2.22 -2.68
N VAL A 31 2.47 -1.55 -3.09
CA VAL A 31 3.43 -0.95 -2.13
C VAL A 31 2.78 0.15 -1.30
N MET A 32 1.88 0.92 -1.88
CA MET A 32 1.13 1.95 -1.17
C MET A 32 0.18 1.34 -0.13
N VAL A 33 -0.54 0.27 -0.50
CA VAL A 33 -1.43 -0.45 0.42
C VAL A 33 -0.64 -1.13 1.54
N VAL A 34 0.49 -1.77 1.23
CA VAL A 34 1.42 -2.36 2.22
C VAL A 34 1.82 -1.31 3.27
N ARG A 35 2.24 -0.12 2.85
CA ARG A 35 2.61 0.97 3.76
C ARG A 35 1.47 1.39 4.67
N HIS A 36 0.26 1.50 4.13
CA HIS A 36 -0.91 1.83 4.95
C HIS A 36 -1.20 0.74 5.98
N ILE A 37 -1.14 -0.54 5.59
CA ILE A 37 -1.31 -1.66 6.51
C ILE A 37 -0.23 -1.65 7.60
N GLN A 38 1.05 -1.49 7.22
CA GLN A 38 2.18 -1.41 8.16
C GLN A 38 2.08 -0.20 9.12
N SER A 39 1.45 0.89 8.70
CA SER A 39 1.17 2.05 9.55
C SER A 39 -0.02 1.84 10.51
N GLY A 40 -0.66 0.67 10.50
CA GLY A 40 -1.84 0.34 11.30
C GLY A 40 -3.17 0.71 10.65
N THR A 41 -3.17 1.05 9.36
CA THR A 41 -4.38 1.33 8.58
C THR A 41 -4.70 0.17 7.64
N ASN A 42 -5.33 -0.88 8.18
CA ASN A 42 -5.76 -2.06 7.43
C ASN A 42 -7.28 -2.11 7.18
N GLU A 43 -8.07 -1.23 7.80
CA GLU A 43 -9.51 -1.15 7.59
C GLU A 43 -9.85 -0.65 6.18
N ILE A 44 -10.71 -1.39 5.47
CA ILE A 44 -11.11 -1.06 4.10
C ILE A 44 -11.73 0.34 4.04
N SER A 45 -12.62 0.67 4.98
CA SER A 45 -13.29 1.97 5.04
C SER A 45 -12.33 3.16 5.22
N ARG A 46 -11.19 2.95 5.92
CA ARG A 46 -10.13 3.95 6.02
C ARG A 46 -9.31 4.04 4.74
N LEU A 47 -8.98 2.90 4.15
CA LEU A 47 -8.29 2.84 2.86
C LEU A 47 -9.12 3.52 1.76
N GLU A 48 -10.45 3.34 1.74
CA GLU A 48 -11.34 4.03 0.80
C GLU A 48 -11.23 5.56 0.90
N LYS A 49 -11.16 6.11 2.13
CA LYS A 49 -11.02 7.55 2.37
C LYS A 49 -9.66 8.09 1.97
N ILE A 50 -8.59 7.36 2.29
CA ILE A 50 -7.21 7.77 2.01
C ILE A 50 -6.92 7.69 0.52
N LEU A 51 -7.31 6.57 -0.10
CA LEU A 51 -7.07 6.27 -1.51
C LEU A 51 -8.10 6.97 -2.42
N ARG A 52 -9.19 7.50 -1.86
CA ARG A 52 -10.34 8.06 -2.59
C ARG A 52 -10.86 7.09 -3.66
N MET A 53 -10.94 5.83 -3.29
CA MET A 53 -11.36 4.72 -4.14
C MET A 53 -12.39 3.88 -3.41
N ASN A 54 -13.32 3.28 -4.15
CA ASN A 54 -14.29 2.36 -3.58
C ASN A 54 -13.66 1.00 -3.29
N LYS A 55 -14.20 0.27 -2.31
CA LYS A 55 -13.79 -1.08 -1.88
C LYS A 55 -13.54 -2.02 -3.05
N GLU A 56 -14.45 -2.07 -4.02
CA GLU A 56 -14.35 -2.96 -5.18
C GLU A 56 -13.13 -2.65 -6.05
N ARG A 57 -12.81 -1.37 -6.25
CA ARG A 57 -11.62 -0.96 -7.00
C ARG A 57 -10.35 -1.26 -6.23
N ILE A 58 -10.35 -1.09 -4.91
CA ILE A 58 -9.20 -1.44 -4.07
C ILE A 58 -8.94 -2.95 -4.16
N ILE A 59 -9.96 -3.77 -3.93
CA ILE A 59 -9.86 -5.24 -3.98
C ILE A 59 -9.48 -5.73 -5.39
N GLY A 60 -9.96 -5.08 -6.44
CA GLY A 60 -9.62 -5.41 -7.83
C GLY A 60 -8.20 -4.99 -8.22
N ALA A 61 -7.66 -3.93 -7.60
CA ALA A 61 -6.35 -3.38 -7.93
C ALA A 61 -5.21 -4.00 -7.09
N ILE A 62 -5.50 -4.52 -5.89
CA ILE A 62 -4.49 -5.19 -5.07
C ILE A 62 -4.15 -6.59 -5.60
N SER A 63 -2.89 -6.94 -5.47
CA SER A 63 -2.36 -8.25 -5.78
C SER A 63 -2.83 -9.32 -4.78
N LYS A 64 -3.73 -10.21 -5.20
CA LYS A 64 -4.28 -11.30 -4.37
C LYS A 64 -3.24 -12.25 -3.76
N HIS A 65 -2.01 -12.26 -4.29
CA HIS A 65 -0.90 -13.06 -3.77
C HIS A 65 -0.15 -12.38 -2.61
N LEU A 66 -0.38 -11.08 -2.38
CA LEU A 66 0.24 -10.29 -1.31
C LEU A 66 -0.75 -9.94 -0.20
N PHE A 67 -2.04 -9.91 -0.51
CA PHE A 67 -3.08 -9.44 0.40
C PHE A 67 -4.17 -10.47 0.62
N LYS A 68 -4.55 -10.62 1.88
CA LYS A 68 -5.74 -11.33 2.32
C LYS A 68 -6.82 -10.31 2.64
N VAL A 69 -7.94 -10.39 1.90
CA VAL A 69 -9.11 -9.55 2.17
C VAL A 69 -10.03 -10.29 3.13
N ASN A 70 -10.26 -9.69 4.29
CA ASN A 70 -11.29 -10.10 5.24
C ASN A 70 -12.55 -9.25 5.03
N GLU A 71 -13.64 -9.51 5.78
CA GLU A 71 -14.91 -8.77 5.59
C GLU A 71 -14.76 -7.24 5.71
N LYS A 72 -13.86 -6.79 6.60
CA LYS A 72 -13.66 -5.38 6.94
C LYS A 72 -12.21 -4.88 6.83
N THR A 73 -11.22 -5.78 6.73
CA THR A 73 -9.78 -5.44 6.70
C THR A 73 -9.06 -6.06 5.50
N ILE A 74 -7.93 -5.47 5.15
CA ILE A 74 -6.95 -6.03 4.20
C ILE A 74 -5.67 -6.26 4.98
N ASP A 75 -5.24 -7.50 5.06
CA ASP A 75 -4.05 -7.90 5.78
C ASP A 75 -2.99 -8.44 4.79
N LEU A 76 -1.72 -8.35 5.16
CA LEU A 76 -0.63 -8.93 4.37
C LEU A 76 -0.61 -10.45 4.61
N ILE A 77 -0.34 -11.22 3.56
CA ILE A 77 -0.17 -12.68 3.62
C ILE A 77 1.23 -13.03 4.12
#